data_AF-A0A6A5GJ09-F1
#
_entry.id   AF-A0A6A5GJ09-F1
#
_cell.length_a   1.000
_cell.length_b   1.000
_cell.length_c   1.000
_cell.angle_alpha   90.00
_cell.angle_beta   90.00
_cell.angle_gamma   90.00
#
_symmetry.space_group_name_H-M   'P 1'
#
loop_
_entity.id
_entity.type
_entity.pdbx_description
1 polymer ?
#
loop_
_entity_poly.entity_id
_entity_poly.type
_entity_poly.pdbx_seq_one_letter_code
_entity_poly.pdbx_strand_id
1 'polypeptide(L)'
;MSQPIFQIGESFVCIFKTNVPYEAKVIGIKEVKGKQCYVIHYTGWASRHDEKVQLGAEEGKMFKGTLEEYARTHNVEIPTVALNSAKKKRSVVEQGNQSEESDESSDMESPTPGLRFDMASPLKKIIIDDSKYLKSNVLTHVPAAFSIDEIVSDYLKTIPATDQELQEVNQVNFTVTEDDPTPNSVLAISAQSLVQFFDVVLGFHLLYPNERKQYNDLVHKVAIDEGLVLVNPNNLPAPAGFKSSEHYGLIHFLRMFTKLPKLLEESGLNLNVINRLTIGIESLLEFLERNFEKYYNNGVDYDSTAAEEAGSSASAPRATRRVSRR
;
A
#
# COMPACT_ATOMS: atom_id res chain seq x y z
N MET A 1 -2.94 42.28 13.50
CA MET A 1 -3.50 41.15 12.72
C MET A 1 -2.87 41.22 11.34
N SER A 2 -2.25 40.15 10.86
CA SER A 2 -1.65 40.11 9.53
C SER A 2 -2.76 40.18 8.48
N GLN A 3 -2.63 41.06 7.49
CA GLN A 3 -3.59 41.17 6.40
C GLN A 3 -3.40 40.02 5.40
N PRO A 4 -4.47 39.48 4.79
CA PRO A 4 -4.36 38.41 3.82
C PRO A 4 -3.67 38.87 2.53
N ILE A 5 -2.65 38.13 2.11
CA ILE A 5 -1.86 38.34 0.88
C ILE A 5 -2.56 37.75 -0.35
N PHE A 6 -3.38 36.71 -0.15
CA PHE A 6 -4.15 36.01 -1.19
C PHE A 6 -5.65 36.18 -0.97
N GLN A 7 -6.41 36.38 -2.05
CA GLN A 7 -7.86 36.50 -2.01
C GLN A 7 -8.55 35.14 -2.20
N ILE A 8 -9.76 35.00 -1.64
CA ILE A 8 -10.60 33.83 -1.89
C ILE A 8 -10.89 33.79 -3.39
N GLY A 9 -10.59 32.67 -4.03
CA GLY A 9 -10.71 32.53 -5.47
C GLY A 9 -9.39 32.67 -6.25
N GLU A 10 -8.34 33.22 -5.64
CA GLU A 10 -7.03 33.42 -6.27
C GLU A 10 -6.28 32.09 -6.42
N SER A 11 -5.79 31.83 -7.63
CA SER A 11 -4.89 30.70 -7.93
C SER A 11 -3.45 31.12 -7.68
N PHE A 12 -2.65 30.19 -7.17
CA PHE A 12 -1.25 30.40 -6.80
C PHE A 12 -0.51 29.06 -6.80
N VAL A 13 0.81 29.08 -6.60
CA VAL A 13 1.63 27.88 -6.45
C VAL A 13 1.85 27.61 -4.97
N CYS A 14 1.46 26.42 -4.51
CA CYS A 14 1.71 25.97 -3.16
C CYS A 14 2.77 24.86 -3.15
N ILE A 15 3.74 25.00 -2.26
CA ILE A 15 4.69 23.95 -1.96
C ILE A 15 4.02 22.92 -1.04
N PHE A 16 4.03 21.66 -1.48
CA PHE A 16 3.51 20.54 -0.70
C PHE A 16 4.64 19.56 -0.37
N LYS A 17 4.71 19.14 0.90
CA LYS A 17 5.72 18.21 1.44
C LYS A 17 7.15 18.55 1.00
N THR A 18 7.86 17.64 0.33
CA THR A 18 9.29 17.70 -0.05
C THR A 18 9.59 18.74 -1.14
N ASN A 19 9.21 20.00 -0.91
CA ASN A 19 9.44 21.14 -1.79
C ASN A 19 8.86 21.03 -3.22
N VAL A 20 7.80 20.24 -3.41
CA VAL A 20 7.19 20.09 -4.73
C VAL A 20 6.14 21.18 -4.96
N PRO A 21 6.25 21.97 -6.05
CA PRO A 21 5.25 22.98 -6.39
C PRO A 21 4.01 22.35 -7.03
N TYR A 22 2.83 22.74 -6.53
CA TYR A 22 1.53 22.39 -7.10
C TYR A 22 0.67 23.64 -7.30
N GLU A 23 -0.18 23.61 -8.32
CA GLU A 23 -1.18 24.66 -8.51
C GLU A 23 -2.28 24.49 -7.46
N ALA A 24 -2.59 25.58 -6.75
CA ALA A 24 -3.59 25.61 -5.69
C ALA A 24 -4.46 26.86 -5.79
N LYS A 25 -5.59 26.85 -5.08
CA LYS A 25 -6.55 27.96 -5.03
C LYS A 25 -7.00 28.19 -3.59
N VAL A 26 -7.16 29.45 -3.20
CA VAL A 26 -7.74 29.78 -1.90
C VAL A 26 -9.24 29.57 -2.00
N ILE A 27 -9.77 28.63 -1.22
CA ILE A 27 -11.22 28.35 -1.17
C ILE A 27 -11.92 29.04 0.00
N GLY A 28 -11.17 29.55 0.98
CA GLY A 28 -11.72 30.36 2.06
C GLY A 28 -10.66 30.84 3.04
N ILE A 29 -11.07 31.71 3.96
CA ILE A 29 -10.26 32.13 5.11
C ILE A 29 -11.11 31.85 6.36
N LYS A 30 -10.59 31.07 7.30
CA LYS A 30 -11.30 30.65 8.52
C LYS A 30 -10.47 30.96 9.76
N GLU A 31 -11.15 31.27 10.85
CA GLU A 31 -10.51 31.44 12.15
C GLU A 31 -10.42 30.09 12.88
N VAL A 32 -9.21 29.70 13.28
CA VAL A 32 -8.94 28.47 14.02
C VAL A 32 -8.09 28.83 15.24
N LYS A 33 -8.61 28.57 16.45
CA LYS A 33 -7.92 28.86 17.72
C LYS A 33 -7.43 30.32 17.83
N GLY A 34 -8.25 31.29 17.41
CA GLY A 34 -7.95 32.73 17.50
C GLY A 34 -6.97 33.26 16.44
N LYS A 35 -6.63 32.45 15.43
CA LYS A 35 -5.76 32.81 14.31
C LYS A 35 -6.48 32.59 12.98
N GLN A 36 -6.34 33.52 12.05
CA GLN A 36 -6.87 33.37 10.70
C GLN A 36 -5.96 32.44 9.88
N CYS A 37 -6.56 31.51 9.13
CA CYS A 37 -5.87 30.60 8.21
C CYS A 37 -6.58 30.61 6.84
N TYR A 38 -5.80 30.57 5.76
CA TYR A 38 -6.31 30.20 4.43
C TYR A 38 -6.67 28.73 4.43
N VAL A 39 -7.78 28.40 3.79
CA VAL A 39 -8.11 27.05 3.37
C VAL A 39 -7.76 26.97 1.89
N ILE A 40 -6.80 26.12 1.55
CA ILE A 40 -6.26 25.99 0.21
C ILE A 40 -6.65 24.64 -0.39
N HIS A 41 -6.96 24.63 -1.67
CA HIS A 41 -7.32 23.44 -2.43
C HIS A 41 -6.36 23.25 -3.58
N TYR A 42 -5.76 22.07 -3.70
CA TYR A 42 -4.87 21.73 -4.80
C TYR A 42 -5.67 21.39 -6.06
N THR A 43 -5.30 22.00 -7.18
CA THR A 43 -5.99 21.80 -8.46
C THR A 43 -5.89 20.34 -8.90
N GLY A 44 -7.05 19.69 -9.07
CA GLY A 44 -7.13 18.29 -9.49
C GLY A 44 -7.05 17.27 -8.34
N TRP A 45 -7.01 17.73 -7.09
CA TRP A 45 -6.96 16.89 -5.90
C TRP A 45 -8.35 16.84 -5.22
N ALA A 46 -8.57 15.82 -4.38
CA ALA A 46 -9.80 15.74 -3.58
C ALA A 46 -9.75 16.70 -2.39
N SER A 47 -10.91 17.19 -1.94
CA SER A 47 -11.05 18.15 -0.82
C SER A 47 -10.47 17.65 0.52
N ARG A 48 -10.31 16.34 0.69
CA ARG A 48 -9.61 15.76 1.86
C ARG A 48 -8.14 16.17 1.97
N HIS A 49 -7.54 16.67 0.88
CA HIS A 49 -6.17 17.18 0.84
C HIS A 49 -6.11 18.70 1.01
N ASP A 50 -7.23 19.35 1.31
CA ASP A 50 -7.25 20.78 1.56
C ASP A 50 -6.43 21.11 2.80
N GLU A 51 -5.49 22.04 2.66
CA GLU A 51 -4.60 22.44 3.73
C GLU A 51 -5.05 23.76 4.36
N LYS A 52 -4.74 23.94 5.65
CA LYS A 52 -4.94 25.21 6.36
C LYS A 52 -3.61 25.90 6.59
N VAL A 53 -3.34 26.98 5.88
CA VAL A 53 -2.10 27.76 6.02
C VAL A 53 -2.39 28.99 6.87
N GLN A 54 -1.64 29.19 7.96
CA GLN A 54 -1.84 30.34 8.84
C GLN A 54 -1.47 31.65 8.12
N LEU A 55 -2.25 32.71 8.31
CA LEU A 55 -1.89 34.05 7.83
C LEU A 55 -0.58 34.50 8.52
N GLY A 56 0.39 34.93 7.73
CA GLY A 56 1.76 35.23 8.15
C GLY A 56 2.78 34.08 7.99
N ALA A 57 2.35 32.89 7.56
CA ALA A 57 3.23 31.73 7.28
C ALA A 57 3.27 31.38 5.78
N GLU A 58 3.02 32.37 4.91
CA GLU A 58 2.99 32.21 3.45
C GLU A 58 4.41 32.09 2.86
N GLU A 59 5.41 32.71 3.50
CA GLU A 59 6.79 32.76 3.02
C GLU A 59 7.39 31.35 2.90
N GLY A 60 7.92 31.02 1.72
CA GLY A 60 8.46 29.69 1.42
C GLY A 60 7.41 28.61 1.12
N LYS A 61 6.10 28.91 1.25
CA LYS A 61 5.03 27.93 1.03
C LYS A 61 4.04 28.32 -0.06
N MET A 62 3.66 29.59 -0.17
CA MET A 62 2.67 30.09 -1.12
C MET A 62 3.31 31.16 -2.00
N PHE A 63 3.28 30.95 -3.32
CA PHE A 63 3.91 31.81 -4.32
C PHE A 63 2.87 32.29 -5.32
N LYS A 64 2.82 33.60 -5.58
CA LYS A 64 1.92 34.16 -6.60
C LYS A 64 2.40 33.80 -8.01
N GLY A 65 1.45 33.62 -8.92
CA GLY A 65 1.70 33.28 -10.32
C GLY A 65 1.35 31.83 -10.65
N THR A 66 1.67 31.44 -11.88
CA THR A 66 1.42 30.08 -12.36
C THR A 66 2.57 29.13 -12.04
N LEU A 67 2.31 27.82 -12.19
CA LEU A 67 3.32 26.78 -12.01
C LEU A 67 4.53 27.03 -12.93
N GLU A 68 4.27 27.40 -14.18
CA GLU A 68 5.29 27.68 -15.19
C GLU A 68 6.14 28.92 -14.84
N GLU A 69 5.52 29.98 -14.30
CA GLU A 69 6.23 31.16 -13.82
C GLU A 69 7.12 30.85 -12.62
N TYR A 70 6.65 30.01 -11.70
CA TYR A 70 7.41 29.55 -10.55
C TYR A 70 8.63 28.74 -10.98
N ALA A 71 8.48 27.77 -11.89
CA ALA A 71 9.59 26.97 -12.40
C ALA A 71 10.69 27.82 -13.05
N ARG A 72 10.29 28.82 -13.85
CA ARG A 72 11.23 29.73 -14.51
C ARG A 72 11.97 30.63 -13.51
N THR A 73 11.27 31.13 -12.50
CA THR A 73 11.85 32.05 -11.51
C THR A 73 12.77 31.35 -10.52
N HIS A 74 12.42 30.12 -10.14
CA HIS A 74 13.15 29.35 -9.13
C HIS A 74 14.10 28.30 -9.73
N ASN A 75 14.15 28.16 -11.06
CA ASN A 75 14.95 27.18 -11.80
C ASN A 75 14.75 25.74 -11.28
N VAL A 76 13.49 25.35 -11.08
CA VAL A 76 13.08 24.02 -10.58
C VAL A 76 12.34 23.27 -11.68
N GLU A 77 12.75 22.03 -11.94
CA GLU A 77 11.97 21.13 -12.80
C GLU A 77 10.69 20.69 -12.08
N ILE A 78 9.55 20.91 -12.74
CA ILE A 78 8.25 20.51 -12.20
C ILE A 78 8.04 19.02 -12.49
N PRO A 79 7.74 18.20 -11.48
CA PRO A 79 7.39 16.80 -11.69
C PRO A 79 6.20 16.63 -12.63
N THR A 80 6.24 15.61 -13.50
CA THR A 80 5.19 15.30 -14.47
C THR A 80 3.80 15.14 -13.83
N VAL A 81 3.74 14.68 -12.58
CA VAL A 81 2.51 14.60 -11.76
C VAL A 81 1.88 15.96 -11.45
N ALA A 82 2.69 16.99 -11.19
CA ALA A 82 2.21 18.36 -10.95
C ALA A 82 1.73 19.02 -12.25
N LEU A 83 2.37 18.71 -13.38
CA LEU A 83 1.91 19.12 -14.71
C LEU A 83 0.58 18.45 -15.12
N ASN A 84 0.42 17.16 -14.83
CA ASN A 84 -0.78 16.41 -15.19
C ASN A 84 -2.01 16.84 -14.38
N SER A 85 -1.83 17.18 -13.10
CA SER A 85 -2.91 17.70 -12.24
C SER A 85 -3.40 19.08 -12.69
N ALA A 86 -2.50 19.96 -13.14
CA ALA A 86 -2.87 21.24 -13.77
C ALA A 86 -3.61 21.05 -15.11
N LYS A 87 -3.18 20.09 -15.94
CA LYS A 87 -3.80 19.80 -17.25
C LYS A 87 -5.21 19.20 -17.13
N LYS A 88 -5.47 18.37 -16.12
CA LYS A 88 -6.75 17.69 -15.89
C LYS A 88 -7.94 18.66 -15.72
N LYS A 89 -7.69 19.92 -15.36
CA LYS A 89 -8.72 20.96 -15.25
C LYS A 89 -8.86 21.82 -16.52
N ARG A 90 -7.79 22.02 -17.31
CA ARG A 90 -7.88 22.76 -18.59
C ARG A 90 -8.74 22.03 -19.62
N SER A 91 -8.77 20.69 -19.61
CA SER A 91 -9.66 19.89 -20.47
C SER A 91 -11.12 19.86 -20.03
N VAL A 92 -11.46 20.28 -18.81
CA VAL A 92 -12.83 20.31 -18.28
C VAL A 92 -13.54 21.64 -18.60
N VAL A 93 -12.80 22.68 -19.00
CA VAL A 93 -13.37 24.01 -19.29
C VAL A 93 -13.89 24.13 -20.73
N GLU A 94 -13.57 23.18 -21.63
CA GLU A 94 -14.03 23.22 -23.04
C GLU A 94 -15.37 22.49 -23.33
N GLN A 95 -15.98 21.82 -22.35
CA GLN A 95 -17.35 21.31 -22.48
C GLN A 95 -18.21 21.77 -21.32
N GLY A 96 -19.04 22.78 -21.62
CA GLY A 96 -19.91 23.41 -20.67
C GLY A 96 -21.08 22.52 -20.20
N ASN A 97 -21.48 22.82 -18.96
CA ASN A 97 -22.86 22.92 -18.50
C ASN A 97 -23.72 21.64 -18.57
N GLN A 98 -23.78 20.88 -17.47
CA GLN A 98 -25.05 20.55 -16.82
C GLN A 98 -24.83 19.96 -15.41
N SER A 99 -25.79 20.27 -14.56
CA SER A 99 -25.86 20.11 -13.11
C SER A 99 -26.34 18.72 -12.66
N GLU A 100 -25.79 18.34 -11.49
CA GLU A 100 -26.42 17.66 -10.33
C GLU A 100 -26.90 16.21 -10.37
N GLU A 101 -26.44 15.52 -9.30
CA GLU A 101 -27.01 14.38 -8.56
C GLU A 101 -27.18 13.00 -9.22
N SER A 102 -26.29 12.08 -8.83
CA SER A 102 -26.69 10.87 -8.09
C SER A 102 -25.46 10.12 -7.54
N ASP A 103 -25.46 9.91 -6.23
CA ASP A 103 -24.70 8.87 -5.52
C ASP A 103 -24.88 7.51 -6.19
N GLU A 104 -23.78 6.84 -6.57
CA GLU A 104 -23.60 5.41 -6.31
C GLU A 104 -22.10 5.08 -6.23
N SER A 105 -21.80 4.31 -5.19
CA SER A 105 -20.50 3.78 -4.80
C SER A 105 -19.75 3.10 -5.94
N SER A 106 -18.61 3.67 -6.32
CA SER A 106 -17.51 2.90 -6.90
C SER A 106 -16.23 3.34 -6.20
N ASP A 107 -15.62 2.42 -5.46
CA ASP A 107 -14.26 2.52 -4.95
C ASP A 107 -13.30 2.60 -6.15
N MET A 108 -13.17 3.80 -6.71
CA MET A 108 -12.14 4.16 -7.67
C MET A 108 -10.99 4.77 -6.86
N GLU A 109 -9.97 3.94 -6.59
CA GLU A 109 -8.69 4.35 -6.02
C GLU A 109 -8.11 5.55 -6.77
N SER A 110 -8.21 6.73 -6.17
CA SER A 110 -7.53 7.94 -6.65
C SER A 110 -6.00 7.81 -6.49
N PRO A 111 -5.19 8.39 -7.38
CA PRO A 111 -3.74 8.32 -7.32
C PRO A 111 -3.20 9.36 -6.32
N THR A 112 -3.01 8.96 -5.07
CA THR A 112 -2.06 9.60 -4.15
C THR A 112 -0.63 9.26 -4.59
N PRO A 113 0.30 10.23 -4.70
CA PRO A 113 1.73 9.95 -4.86
C PRO A 113 2.27 9.48 -3.50
N GLY A 114 1.92 8.25 -3.15
CA GLY A 114 2.63 7.47 -2.14
C GLY A 114 3.46 6.41 -2.85
N LEU A 115 4.39 5.80 -2.13
CA LEU A 115 5.02 4.55 -2.55
C LEU A 115 3.88 3.57 -2.93
N ARG A 116 3.98 2.94 -4.10
CA ARG A 116 3.02 1.95 -4.57
C ARG A 116 3.80 0.86 -5.27
N PHE A 117 3.49 -0.39 -4.92
CA PHE A 117 3.99 -1.54 -5.65
C PHE A 117 2.91 -1.95 -6.64
N ASP A 118 3.23 -1.95 -7.92
CA ASP A 118 2.27 -2.43 -8.92
C ASP A 118 2.27 -3.95 -8.90
N MET A 119 1.23 -4.53 -8.31
CA MET A 119 1.01 -5.98 -8.35
C MET A 119 0.27 -6.35 -9.62
N ALA A 120 0.68 -7.43 -10.27
CA ALA A 120 -0.02 -7.95 -11.43
C ALA A 120 -1.47 -8.39 -11.13
N SER A 121 -2.32 -8.36 -12.15
CA SER A 121 -3.73 -8.72 -12.06
C SER A 121 -4.00 -10.09 -11.40
N PRO A 122 -3.22 -11.17 -11.67
CA PRO A 122 -3.44 -12.45 -11.00
C PRO A 122 -3.22 -12.39 -9.49
N LEU A 123 -2.15 -11.71 -9.03
CA LEU A 123 -1.85 -11.56 -7.61
C LEU A 123 -2.89 -10.67 -6.90
N LYS A 124 -3.32 -9.58 -7.56
CA LYS A 124 -4.41 -8.71 -7.07
C LYS A 124 -5.71 -9.52 -6.89
N LYS A 125 -6.02 -10.44 -7.81
CA LYS A 125 -7.20 -11.31 -7.72
C LYS A 125 -7.16 -12.19 -6.46
N ILE A 126 -6.00 -12.78 -6.13
CA ILE A 126 -5.82 -13.59 -4.92
C ILE A 126 -6.20 -12.77 -3.68
N ILE A 127 -5.72 -11.52 -3.57
CA ILE A 127 -6.04 -10.63 -2.45
C ILE A 127 -7.52 -10.25 -2.39
N ILE A 128 -8.13 -9.99 -3.54
CA ILE A 128 -9.57 -9.65 -3.61
C ILE A 128 -10.41 -10.83 -3.13
N ASP A 129 -10.08 -12.04 -3.58
CA ASP A 129 -10.83 -13.24 -3.21
C ASP A 129 -10.59 -13.62 -1.73
N ASP A 130 -9.35 -13.53 -1.25
CA ASP A 130 -8.99 -13.67 0.17
C ASP A 130 -9.83 -12.76 1.08
N SER A 131 -9.98 -11.49 0.70
CA SER A 131 -10.83 -10.55 1.44
C SER A 131 -12.30 -10.98 1.49
N LYS A 132 -12.84 -11.60 0.43
CA LYS A 132 -14.22 -12.11 0.40
C LYS A 132 -14.38 -13.36 1.27
N TYR A 133 -13.42 -14.28 1.21
CA TYR A 133 -13.41 -15.50 2.02
C TYR A 133 -13.42 -15.17 3.51
N LEU A 134 -12.53 -14.27 3.95
CA LEU A 134 -12.46 -13.87 5.36
C LEU A 134 -13.71 -13.14 5.85
N LYS A 135 -14.34 -12.32 4.99
CA LYS A 135 -15.66 -11.70 5.29
C LYS A 135 -16.76 -12.75 5.45
N SER A 136 -16.64 -13.87 4.75
CA SER A 136 -17.54 -15.03 4.84
C SER A 136 -17.08 -16.04 5.90
N ASN A 137 -16.13 -15.67 6.75
CA ASN A 137 -15.54 -16.49 7.81
C ASN A 137 -14.91 -17.81 7.31
N VAL A 138 -14.43 -17.82 6.07
CA VAL A 138 -13.63 -18.90 5.50
C VAL A 138 -12.17 -18.58 5.80
N LEU A 139 -11.51 -19.49 6.51
CA LEU A 139 -10.11 -19.33 6.89
C LEU A 139 -9.19 -20.03 5.89
N THR A 140 -7.96 -19.55 5.84
CA THR A 140 -6.87 -20.20 5.13
C THR A 140 -6.36 -21.38 5.94
N HIS A 141 -5.87 -22.42 5.27
CA HIS A 141 -5.20 -23.52 5.94
C HIS A 141 -3.83 -23.10 6.46
N VAL A 142 -3.57 -23.44 7.72
CA VAL A 142 -2.27 -23.22 8.37
C VAL A 142 -1.88 -24.50 9.12
N PRO A 143 -0.69 -25.08 8.90
CA PRO A 143 0.38 -24.60 8.00
C PRO A 143 0.00 -24.61 6.52
N ALA A 144 0.54 -23.66 5.76
CA ALA A 144 0.37 -23.57 4.32
C ALA A 144 1.07 -24.75 3.61
N ALA A 145 0.58 -25.11 2.43
CA ALA A 145 1.18 -26.16 1.61
C ALA A 145 2.60 -25.80 1.11
N PHE A 146 2.83 -24.51 0.87
CA PHE A 146 4.14 -23.93 0.59
C PHE A 146 4.37 -22.75 1.54
N SER A 147 5.44 -22.81 2.31
CA SER A 147 5.80 -21.74 3.24
C SER A 147 6.44 -20.56 2.52
N ILE A 148 6.44 -19.38 3.15
CA ILE A 148 7.13 -18.21 2.62
C ILE A 148 8.64 -18.47 2.51
N ASP A 149 9.21 -19.22 3.45
CA ASP A 149 10.62 -19.62 3.41
C ASP A 149 10.93 -20.46 2.16
N GLU A 150 10.05 -21.41 1.80
CA GLU A 150 10.20 -22.22 0.59
C GLU A 150 10.07 -21.38 -0.68
N ILE A 151 9.07 -20.48 -0.72
CA ILE A 151 8.84 -19.58 -1.87
C ILE A 151 10.06 -18.68 -2.10
N VAL A 152 10.58 -18.07 -1.03
CA VAL A 152 11.75 -17.18 -1.12
C VAL A 152 13.02 -17.97 -1.39
N SER A 153 13.19 -19.17 -0.84
CA SER A 153 14.30 -20.06 -1.21
C SER A 153 14.32 -20.35 -2.70
N ASP A 154 13.14 -20.63 -3.30
CA ASP A 154 13.03 -20.87 -4.73
C ASP A 154 13.32 -19.60 -5.55
N TYR A 155 12.90 -18.42 -5.10
CA TYR A 155 13.28 -17.15 -5.72
C TYR A 155 14.80 -16.94 -5.69
N LEU A 156 15.45 -17.16 -4.53
CA LEU A 156 16.89 -16.95 -4.38
C LEU A 156 17.71 -17.85 -5.32
N LYS A 157 17.25 -19.07 -5.61
CA LYS A 157 17.87 -19.97 -6.60
C LYS A 157 17.84 -19.42 -8.04
N THR A 158 16.94 -18.49 -8.33
CA THR A 158 16.86 -17.85 -9.66
C THR A 158 17.83 -16.69 -9.84
N ILE A 159 18.41 -16.18 -8.74
CA ILE A 159 19.37 -15.08 -8.76
C ILE A 159 20.77 -15.67 -8.94
N PRO A 160 21.51 -15.32 -10.01
CA PRO A 160 22.88 -15.79 -10.20
C PRO A 160 23.84 -15.01 -9.29
N ALA A 161 23.82 -15.29 -7.98
CA ALA A 161 24.74 -14.72 -7.00
C ALA A 161 25.68 -15.81 -6.46
N THR A 162 26.95 -15.47 -6.25
CA THR A 162 27.93 -16.38 -5.64
C THR A 162 27.77 -16.38 -4.12
N ASP A 163 27.96 -17.50 -3.42
CA ASP A 163 27.86 -17.61 -1.95
C ASP A 163 28.69 -16.55 -1.18
N GLN A 164 29.81 -16.09 -1.77
CA GLN A 164 30.63 -15.00 -1.24
C GLN A 164 29.93 -13.63 -1.27
N GLU A 165 29.22 -13.31 -2.35
CA GLU A 165 28.51 -12.04 -2.53
C GLU A 165 27.32 -11.92 -1.57
N LEU A 166 26.77 -13.06 -1.12
CA LEU A 166 25.71 -13.15 -0.13
C LEU A 166 26.24 -12.97 1.32
N GLN A 167 27.52 -13.26 1.57
CA GLN A 167 28.14 -13.13 2.91
C GLN A 167 28.74 -11.74 3.17
N GLU A 168 29.25 -11.05 2.14
CA GLU A 168 29.84 -9.70 2.26
C GLU A 168 28.82 -8.59 2.58
N VAL A 169 27.54 -8.92 2.41
CA VAL A 169 26.33 -8.10 2.60
C VAL A 169 26.25 -7.37 3.94
N ASN A 170 26.73 -7.97 5.03
CA ASN A 170 26.59 -7.39 6.39
C ASN A 170 27.39 -6.09 6.60
N GLN A 171 28.20 -5.66 5.62
CA GLN A 171 29.15 -4.55 5.78
C GLN A 171 28.90 -3.34 4.87
N VAL A 172 27.93 -3.40 3.95
CA VAL A 172 27.98 -2.49 2.81
C VAL A 172 27.05 -1.28 2.96
N ASN A 173 27.67 -0.12 3.18
CA ASN A 173 27.15 1.15 2.69
C ASN A 173 27.16 1.11 1.16
N PHE A 174 26.10 0.58 0.54
CA PHE A 174 26.04 0.56 -0.92
C PHE A 174 25.70 1.96 -1.43
N THR A 175 26.63 2.58 -2.16
CA THR A 175 26.37 3.72 -3.05
C THR A 175 26.22 3.16 -4.46
N VAL A 176 25.02 3.23 -5.04
CA VAL A 176 24.77 2.85 -6.42
C VAL A 176 24.42 4.14 -7.13
N THR A 177 25.20 4.49 -8.15
CA THR A 177 24.91 5.54 -9.12
C THR A 177 23.86 5.01 -10.10
N GLU A 178 22.98 5.89 -10.59
CA GLU A 178 21.78 5.55 -11.40
C GLU A 178 22.06 4.75 -12.70
N ASP A 179 23.33 4.58 -13.08
CA ASP A 179 23.77 3.93 -14.33
C ASP A 179 24.25 2.47 -14.18
N ASP A 180 24.36 1.93 -12.96
CA ASP A 180 24.87 0.56 -12.75
C ASP A 180 23.75 -0.48 -12.59
N PRO A 181 23.92 -1.71 -13.14
CA PRO A 181 22.96 -2.79 -12.95
C PRO A 181 22.75 -3.08 -11.47
N THR A 182 21.50 -3.29 -11.06
CA THR A 182 21.18 -3.60 -9.66
C THR A 182 21.94 -4.86 -9.23
N PRO A 183 22.77 -4.79 -8.18
CA PRO A 183 23.52 -5.97 -7.74
C PRO A 183 22.59 -7.09 -7.31
N ASN A 184 22.91 -8.33 -7.69
CA ASN A 184 22.14 -9.52 -7.29
C ASN A 184 22.03 -9.67 -5.77
N SER A 185 23.04 -9.20 -5.03
CA SER A 185 23.00 -9.11 -3.57
C SER A 185 21.85 -8.23 -3.08
N VAL A 186 21.54 -7.10 -3.72
CA VAL A 186 20.42 -6.23 -3.35
C VAL A 186 19.08 -6.96 -3.46
N LEU A 187 18.89 -7.75 -4.52
CA LEU A 187 17.68 -8.55 -4.72
C LEU A 187 17.54 -9.63 -3.63
N ALA A 188 18.62 -10.37 -3.39
CA ALA A 188 18.65 -11.45 -2.38
C ALA A 188 18.41 -10.91 -0.96
N ILE A 189 19.09 -9.82 -0.59
CA ILE A 189 18.92 -9.14 0.71
C ILE A 189 17.49 -8.66 0.89
N SER A 190 16.93 -8.03 -0.14
CA SER A 190 15.57 -7.50 -0.06
C SER A 190 14.58 -8.63 0.20
N ALA A 191 14.69 -9.75 -0.51
CA ALA A 191 13.83 -10.90 -0.29
C ALA A 191 13.98 -11.49 1.13
N GLN A 192 15.21 -11.68 1.61
CA GLN A 192 15.44 -12.17 2.99
C GLN A 192 14.91 -11.19 4.05
N SER A 193 15.10 -9.88 3.82
CA SER A 193 14.62 -8.83 4.72
C SER A 193 13.09 -8.80 4.78
N LEU A 194 12.41 -9.07 3.66
CA LEU A 194 10.95 -9.17 3.60
C LEU A 194 10.41 -10.37 4.40
N VAL A 195 11.12 -11.50 4.41
CA VAL A 195 10.78 -12.66 5.25
C VAL A 195 10.89 -12.30 6.74
N GLN A 196 12.04 -11.73 7.14
CA GLN A 196 12.24 -11.29 8.53
C GLN A 196 11.22 -10.23 8.95
N PHE A 197 10.88 -9.32 8.04
CA PHE A 197 9.84 -8.34 8.27
C PHE A 197 8.49 -9.03 8.46
N PHE A 198 8.13 -9.98 7.60
CA PHE A 198 6.88 -10.73 7.72
C PHE A 198 6.72 -11.40 9.10
N ASP A 199 7.78 -12.04 9.61
CA ASP A 199 7.79 -12.68 10.93
C ASP A 199 7.41 -11.71 12.06
N VAL A 200 7.87 -10.46 11.94
CA VAL A 200 7.55 -9.41 12.90
C VAL A 200 6.14 -8.89 12.67
N VAL A 201 5.71 -8.63 11.43
CA VAL A 201 4.49 -7.84 11.19
C VAL A 201 3.20 -8.66 11.16
N LEU A 202 3.26 -9.97 10.88
CA LEU A 202 2.07 -10.81 10.72
C LEU A 202 1.11 -10.64 11.91
N GLY A 203 1.63 -10.84 13.12
CA GLY A 203 0.85 -10.76 14.36
C GLY A 203 0.22 -9.38 14.58
N PHE A 204 0.76 -8.30 14.04
CA PHE A 204 0.29 -6.93 14.30
C PHE A 204 -0.62 -6.38 13.21
N HIS A 205 -0.33 -6.67 11.94
CA HIS A 205 -0.88 -5.91 10.81
C HIS A 205 -1.61 -6.75 9.75
N LEU A 206 -1.37 -8.07 9.68
CA LEU A 206 -1.80 -8.87 8.53
C LEU A 206 -2.93 -9.86 8.82
N LEU A 207 -3.21 -10.13 10.10
CA LEU A 207 -4.28 -11.02 10.53
C LEU A 207 -5.59 -10.27 10.71
N TYR A 208 -6.65 -10.80 10.10
CA TYR A 208 -8.02 -10.37 10.36
C TYR A 208 -8.50 -10.88 11.74
N PRO A 209 -9.54 -10.27 12.33
CA PRO A 209 -10.06 -10.69 13.63
C PRO A 209 -10.41 -12.19 13.70
N ASN A 210 -10.94 -12.74 12.62
CA ASN A 210 -11.38 -14.14 12.55
C ASN A 210 -10.22 -15.15 12.56
N GLU A 211 -9.03 -14.74 12.11
CA GLU A 211 -7.83 -15.59 12.07
C GLU A 211 -7.09 -15.64 13.42
N ARG A 212 -7.44 -14.75 14.37
CA ARG A 212 -6.70 -14.59 15.63
C ARG A 212 -6.65 -15.84 16.48
N LYS A 213 -7.76 -16.59 16.55
CA LYS A 213 -7.80 -17.85 17.28
C LYS A 213 -6.84 -18.88 16.66
N GLN A 214 -6.91 -19.05 15.34
CA GLN A 214 -6.05 -20.00 14.60
C GLN A 214 -4.57 -19.67 14.80
N TYR A 215 -4.19 -18.39 14.72
CA TYR A 215 -2.83 -17.94 14.96
C TYR A 215 -2.36 -18.24 16.40
N ASN A 216 -3.17 -17.90 17.42
CA ASN A 216 -2.81 -18.14 18.81
C ASN A 216 -2.66 -19.64 19.11
N ASP A 217 -3.56 -20.47 18.57
CA ASP A 217 -3.51 -21.93 18.72
C ASP A 217 -2.22 -22.50 18.10
N LEU A 218 -1.84 -22.02 16.90
CA LEU A 218 -0.60 -22.41 16.23
C LEU A 218 0.63 -22.03 17.05
N VAL A 219 0.73 -20.75 17.46
CA VAL A 219 1.87 -20.25 18.25
C VAL A 219 2.04 -21.06 19.53
N HIS A 220 0.93 -21.35 20.22
CA HIS A 220 0.96 -22.15 21.44
C HIS A 220 1.41 -23.59 21.19
N LYS A 221 0.91 -24.20 20.10
CA LYS A 221 1.33 -25.55 19.70
C LYS A 221 2.83 -25.61 19.41
N VAL A 222 3.34 -24.72 18.56
CA VAL A 222 4.76 -24.69 18.17
C VAL A 222 5.64 -24.40 19.37
N ALA A 223 5.24 -23.48 20.25
CA ALA A 223 6.00 -23.22 21.46
C ALA A 223 6.10 -24.43 22.40
N ILE A 224 5.08 -25.27 22.47
CA ILE A 224 5.16 -26.54 23.21
C ILE A 224 6.09 -27.52 22.52
N ASP A 225 5.91 -27.70 21.21
CA ASP A 225 6.64 -28.70 20.43
C ASP A 225 8.16 -28.41 20.40
N GLU A 226 8.53 -27.13 20.36
CA GLU A 226 9.93 -26.66 20.31
C GLU A 226 10.50 -26.22 21.68
N GLY A 227 9.68 -26.23 22.73
CA GLY A 227 10.10 -25.79 24.06
C GLY A 227 10.39 -24.28 24.18
N LEU A 228 9.70 -23.45 23.40
CA LEU A 228 9.83 -21.98 23.43
C LEU A 228 9.15 -21.38 24.66
N VAL A 229 9.71 -20.30 25.18
CA VAL A 229 9.15 -19.59 26.34
C VAL A 229 7.96 -18.74 25.91
N LEU A 230 6.75 -19.18 26.29
CA LEU A 230 5.51 -18.42 26.10
C LEU A 230 5.48 -17.22 27.07
N VAL A 231 5.73 -16.01 26.56
CA VAL A 231 5.57 -14.77 27.33
C VAL A 231 4.12 -14.32 27.24
N ASN A 232 3.27 -14.80 28.16
CA ASN A 232 1.84 -14.45 28.33
C ASN A 232 0.97 -14.50 27.05
N PRO A 233 -0.03 -15.40 26.94
CA PRO A 233 -0.82 -15.61 25.71
C PRO A 233 -1.59 -14.39 25.18
N ASN A 234 -1.69 -13.30 25.95
CA ASN A 234 -2.34 -12.06 25.54
C ASN A 234 -1.37 -11.01 24.96
N ASN A 235 -0.05 -11.21 25.04
CA ASN A 235 0.93 -10.22 24.61
C ASN A 235 1.59 -10.65 23.30
N LEU A 236 1.29 -9.90 22.24
CA LEU A 236 2.22 -9.73 21.13
C LEU A 236 3.53 -9.12 21.67
N PRO A 237 4.69 -9.42 21.07
CA PRO A 237 4.93 -10.25 19.88
C PRO A 237 4.90 -11.77 20.15
N ALA A 238 4.97 -12.56 19.07
CA ALA A 238 5.16 -14.01 19.17
C ALA A 238 6.38 -14.38 20.03
N PRO A 239 6.40 -15.58 20.64
CA PRO A 239 7.55 -16.09 21.39
C PRO A 239 8.85 -16.00 20.59
N ALA A 240 9.96 -15.68 21.26
CA ALA A 240 11.27 -15.67 20.63
C ALA A 240 11.58 -17.05 20.03
N GLY A 241 11.88 -17.09 18.73
CA GLY A 241 12.13 -18.32 17.98
C GLY A 241 10.97 -18.74 17.07
N PHE A 242 9.73 -18.30 17.35
CA PHE A 242 8.62 -18.58 16.45
C PHE A 242 8.75 -17.76 15.16
N LYS A 243 8.78 -18.46 14.01
CA LYS A 243 8.81 -17.84 12.69
C LYS A 243 7.49 -18.04 11.99
N SER A 244 6.86 -16.93 11.64
CA SER A 244 5.60 -16.97 10.90
C SER A 244 5.82 -17.43 9.46
N SER A 245 6.96 -17.11 8.86
CA SER A 245 7.28 -17.45 7.48
C SER A 245 7.35 -18.96 7.20
N GLU A 246 7.64 -19.77 8.22
CA GLU A 246 7.69 -21.24 8.13
C GLU A 246 6.30 -21.89 8.08
N HIS A 247 5.26 -21.18 8.51
CA HIS A 247 3.90 -21.72 8.61
C HIS A 247 2.89 -21.07 7.66
N TYR A 248 3.12 -19.82 7.28
CA TYR A 248 2.24 -19.06 6.39
C TYR A 248 2.77 -19.08 4.96
N GLY A 249 1.87 -18.91 3.99
CA GLY A 249 2.17 -19.06 2.57
C GLY A 249 1.91 -17.80 1.74
N LEU A 250 1.77 -18.00 0.43
CA LEU A 250 1.67 -16.93 -0.57
C LEU A 250 0.57 -15.89 -0.25
N ILE A 251 -0.61 -16.32 0.23
CA ILE A 251 -1.75 -15.43 0.50
C ILE A 251 -1.37 -14.34 1.52
N HIS A 252 -0.84 -14.73 2.68
CA HIS A 252 -0.45 -13.77 3.73
C HIS A 252 0.76 -12.93 3.30
N PHE A 253 1.66 -13.50 2.51
CA PHE A 253 2.79 -12.76 1.95
C PHE A 253 2.31 -11.63 1.03
N LEU A 254 1.35 -11.91 0.15
CA LEU A 254 0.70 -10.90 -0.69
C LEU A 254 -0.01 -9.81 0.15
N ARG A 255 -0.64 -10.16 1.27
CA ARG A 255 -1.25 -9.16 2.18
C ARG A 255 -0.19 -8.18 2.69
N MET A 256 1.02 -8.64 2.98
CA MET A 256 2.11 -7.77 3.43
C MET A 256 2.45 -6.71 2.38
N PHE A 257 2.55 -7.07 1.10
CA PHE A 257 2.80 -6.12 0.01
C PHE A 257 1.73 -5.02 -0.11
N THR A 258 0.48 -5.29 0.30
CA THR A 258 -0.56 -4.24 0.36
C THR A 258 -0.36 -3.22 1.49
N LYS A 259 0.35 -3.60 2.57
CA LYS A 259 0.60 -2.75 3.74
C LYS A 259 1.98 -2.09 3.70
N LEU A 260 2.94 -2.73 3.04
CA LEU A 260 4.32 -2.29 2.95
C LEU A 260 4.50 -0.83 2.53
N PRO A 261 3.79 -0.27 1.54
CA PRO A 261 4.09 1.10 1.13
C PRO A 261 3.86 2.11 2.25
N LYS A 262 2.75 1.97 2.98
CA LYS A 262 2.46 2.80 4.16
C LYS A 262 3.46 2.57 5.29
N LEU A 263 3.81 1.31 5.56
CA LEU A 263 4.78 0.96 6.60
C LEU A 263 6.18 1.52 6.31
N LEU A 264 6.61 1.50 5.05
CA LEU A 264 7.88 2.06 4.61
C LEU A 264 7.88 3.59 4.67
N GLU A 265 6.80 4.25 4.28
CA GLU A 265 6.64 5.71 4.44
C GLU A 265 6.72 6.15 5.90
N GLU A 266 6.17 5.35 6.82
CA GLU A 266 6.16 5.64 8.26
C GLU A 266 7.44 5.18 8.99
N SER A 267 8.29 4.38 8.34
CA SER A 267 9.49 3.77 8.94
C SER A 267 10.62 4.76 9.28
N GLY A 268 10.61 5.95 8.68
CA GLY A 268 11.72 6.91 8.78
C GLY A 268 13.02 6.46 8.10
N LEU A 269 12.98 5.39 7.29
CA LEU A 269 14.13 4.91 6.53
C LEU A 269 14.61 5.94 5.51
N ASN A 270 15.91 5.88 5.20
CA ASN A 270 16.51 6.70 4.17
C ASN A 270 15.89 6.38 2.79
N LEU A 271 15.61 7.41 1.98
CA LEU A 271 14.98 7.26 0.66
C LEU A 271 15.77 6.32 -0.28
N ASN A 272 17.11 6.33 -0.22
CA ASN A 272 17.94 5.43 -1.02
C ASN A 272 17.74 3.97 -0.60
N VAL A 273 17.52 3.71 0.69
CA VAL A 273 17.20 2.36 1.19
C VAL A 273 15.81 1.95 0.72
N ILE A 274 14.83 2.85 0.80
CA ILE A 274 13.46 2.60 0.30
C ILE A 274 13.50 2.28 -1.19
N ASN A 275 14.18 3.08 -2.02
CA ASN A 275 14.27 2.84 -3.46
C ASN A 275 14.92 1.49 -3.79
N ARG A 276 15.94 1.07 -3.04
CA ARG A 276 16.57 -0.26 -3.22
C ARG A 276 15.65 -1.40 -2.83
N LEU A 277 14.96 -1.26 -1.69
CA LEU A 277 13.95 -2.24 -1.27
C LEU A 277 12.85 -2.33 -2.32
N THR A 278 12.43 -1.21 -2.91
CA THR A 278 11.44 -1.20 -4.01
C THR A 278 11.90 -2.05 -5.19
N ILE A 279 13.15 -1.91 -5.64
CA ILE A 279 13.68 -2.74 -6.75
C ILE A 279 13.64 -4.23 -6.40
N GLY A 280 14.05 -4.59 -5.19
CA GLY A 280 13.99 -5.98 -4.72
C GLY A 280 12.56 -6.51 -4.58
N ILE A 281 11.64 -5.68 -4.08
CA ILE A 281 10.21 -5.98 -3.96
C ILE A 281 9.60 -6.23 -5.35
N GLU A 282 9.88 -5.35 -6.31
CA GLU A 282 9.39 -5.48 -7.68
C GLU A 282 9.90 -6.75 -8.35
N SER A 283 11.19 -7.07 -8.21
CA SER A 283 11.77 -8.32 -8.73
C SER A 283 11.13 -9.57 -8.12
N LEU A 284 10.88 -9.56 -6.80
CA LEU A 284 10.20 -10.66 -6.13
C LEU A 284 8.73 -10.78 -6.59
N LEU A 285 8.01 -9.67 -6.72
CA LEU A 285 6.63 -9.67 -7.22
C LEU A 285 6.53 -10.20 -8.65
N GLU A 286 7.50 -9.90 -9.52
CA GLU A 286 7.59 -10.44 -10.88
C GLU A 286 7.82 -11.96 -10.85
N PHE A 287 8.67 -12.46 -9.95
CA PHE A 287 8.84 -13.90 -9.73
C PHE A 287 7.54 -14.55 -9.26
N LEU A 288 6.84 -13.95 -8.29
CA LEU A 288 5.57 -14.46 -7.78
C LEU A 288 4.51 -14.49 -8.88
N GLU A 289 4.41 -13.45 -9.71
CA GLU A 289 3.48 -13.42 -10.84
C GLU A 289 3.72 -14.56 -11.82
N ARG A 290 4.97 -14.91 -12.11
CA ARG A 290 5.30 -16.01 -13.03
C ARG A 290 5.05 -17.40 -12.46
N ASN A 291 5.03 -17.53 -11.13
CA ASN A 291 5.07 -18.83 -10.45
C ASN A 291 3.91 -19.05 -9.47
N PHE A 292 2.94 -18.14 -9.35
CA PHE A 292 1.90 -18.21 -8.31
C PHE A 292 1.07 -19.50 -8.38
N GLU A 293 0.83 -20.06 -9.58
CA GLU A 293 0.06 -21.31 -9.74
C GLU A 293 0.72 -22.51 -9.07
N LYS A 294 2.04 -22.46 -8.85
CA LYS A 294 2.75 -23.47 -8.06
C LYS A 294 2.43 -23.36 -6.57
N TYR A 295 2.27 -22.14 -6.07
CA TYR A 295 2.19 -21.84 -4.64
C TYR A 295 0.77 -21.51 -4.14
N TYR A 296 -0.19 -21.40 -5.06
CA TYR A 296 -1.58 -21.04 -4.75
C TYR A 296 -2.55 -21.95 -5.50
N ASN A 297 -3.44 -22.57 -4.74
CA ASN A 297 -4.60 -23.29 -5.22
C ASN A 297 -5.81 -22.97 -4.34
N ASN A 298 -6.73 -22.17 -4.89
CA ASN A 298 -7.95 -21.74 -4.21
C ASN A 298 -8.79 -22.89 -3.62
N GLY A 299 -8.81 -24.08 -4.24
CA GLY A 299 -9.58 -25.22 -3.75
C GLY A 299 -8.91 -25.99 -2.62
N VAL A 300 -7.63 -25.73 -2.36
CA VAL A 300 -6.79 -26.43 -1.38
C VAL A 300 -6.34 -25.52 -0.24
N ASP A 301 -6.22 -24.21 -0.48
CA ASP A 301 -5.66 -23.26 0.50
C ASP A 301 -6.70 -22.71 1.50
N TYR A 302 -7.98 -22.97 1.29
CA TYR A 302 -9.07 -22.52 2.16
C TYR A 302 -9.92 -23.68 2.67
N ASP A 303 -10.45 -23.54 3.88
CA ASP A 303 -11.35 -24.53 4.49
C ASP A 303 -12.58 -24.78 3.60
N SER A 304 -12.64 -25.97 3.00
CA SER A 304 -13.57 -26.34 1.93
C SER A 304 -15.06 -26.28 2.32
N THR A 305 -15.39 -26.32 3.61
CA THR A 305 -16.79 -26.29 4.08
C THR A 305 -17.51 -24.96 3.81
N ALA A 306 -16.81 -23.90 3.40
CA ALA A 306 -17.43 -22.58 3.17
C ALA A 306 -17.15 -21.97 1.78
N ALA A 307 -16.22 -22.54 1.00
CA ALA A 307 -15.93 -22.07 -0.36
C ALA A 307 -17.05 -22.40 -1.37
N GLU A 308 -17.78 -23.52 -1.18
CA GLU A 308 -18.91 -23.89 -2.03
C GLU A 308 -20.14 -22.98 -1.83
N GLU A 309 -20.36 -22.45 -0.62
CA GLU A 309 -21.50 -21.57 -0.33
C GLU A 309 -21.30 -20.16 -0.91
N ALA A 310 -20.07 -19.64 -0.92
CA ALA A 310 -19.74 -18.33 -1.49
C ALA A 310 -19.84 -18.31 -3.04
N GLY A 311 -19.65 -19.45 -3.72
CA GLY A 311 -19.82 -19.60 -5.17
C GLY A 311 -21.28 -19.86 -5.59
N SER A 312 -22.13 -20.31 -4.67
CA SER A 312 -23.50 -20.77 -4.96
C SER A 312 -24.57 -19.67 -4.78
N SER A 313 -24.23 -18.50 -4.24
CA SER A 313 -25.21 -17.41 -4.03
C SER A 313 -25.66 -16.70 -5.33
N ALA A 314 -25.33 -17.24 -6.50
CA ALA A 314 -25.73 -16.73 -7.82
C ALA A 314 -26.69 -17.67 -8.57
N SER A 315 -27.68 -18.29 -7.92
CA SER A 315 -28.97 -18.61 -8.56
C SER A 315 -30.03 -19.08 -7.56
N ALA A 316 -30.78 -18.15 -6.97
CA ALA A 316 -32.06 -18.50 -6.37
C ALA A 316 -33.16 -18.35 -7.44
N PRO A 317 -33.90 -19.42 -7.81
CA PRO A 317 -35.01 -19.29 -8.74
C PRO A 317 -36.17 -18.57 -8.05
N ARG A 318 -36.64 -17.51 -8.69
CA ARG A 318 -37.78 -16.69 -8.27
C ARG A 318 -39.05 -17.55 -8.20
N ALA A 319 -39.50 -17.85 -6.99
CA ALA A 319 -40.74 -18.60 -6.74
C ALA A 319 -41.95 -17.86 -7.35
N THR A 320 -42.58 -18.47 -8.36
CA THR A 320 -43.84 -17.99 -8.92
C THR A 320 -45.00 -18.46 -8.03
N ARG A 321 -45.59 -17.51 -7.31
CA ARG A 321 -46.80 -17.68 -6.50
C ARG A 321 -48.00 -17.88 -7.44
N ARG A 322 -48.44 -19.14 -7.64
CA ARG A 322 -49.68 -19.45 -8.37
C ARG A 322 -50.88 -19.29 -7.44
N VAL A 323 -51.64 -18.22 -7.63
CA VAL A 323 -52.95 -18.00 -7.00
C VAL A 323 -53.96 -18.94 -7.67
N SER A 324 -54.49 -19.88 -6.89
CA SER A 324 -55.67 -20.67 -7.28
C SER A 324 -56.93 -19.85 -7.00
N ARG A 325 -57.65 -19.50 -8.06
CA ARG A 325 -59.07 -19.12 -8.03
C ARG A 325 -59.81 -20.09 -8.94
N ARG A 326 -60.52 -21.05 -8.36
CA ARG A 326 -61.96 -21.29 -8.56
C ARG A 326 -62.41 -22.50 -7.76
#